data_AF-A0A534Q0A6-F1
#
_entry.id   AF-A0A534Q0A6-F1
#
_cell.length_a   1.000
_cell.length_b   1.000
_cell.length_c   1.000
_cell.angle_alpha   90.00
_cell.angle_beta   90.00
_cell.angle_gamma   90.00
#
_symmetry.space_group_name_H-M   'P 1'
#
loop_
_entity.id
_entity.type
_entity.pdbx_description
1 polymer ?
#
loop_
_entity_poly.entity_id
_entity_poly.type
_entity_poly.pdbx_seq_one_letter_code
_entity_poly.pdbx_strand_id
1 'polypeptide(L)'
;LLARADALSVHVPRTPDTVGLLGRAAFAKAKPGVLLVNAARGGIVDESALLEALVAGQVSGAALDVFEEEPTPAGHPLVAHPRVICTPHLGASTEQAQVNVSIAVAEQVRDYLIGGLIDNAVNVPSISKELAARIRPYLVLGEKLGRFQGQLCKGAIDQIEIEYCGAAAELDVAPITVAMLKGLLEPVTDSVNMVNAPMIAQQHGIKVIESKASRTADFASAITTRVSGVRGTCTESASARASSASRSSSSTSSLAAASTDRNGS
;
A
#
# COMPACT_ATOMS: atom_id res chain seq x y z
N LEU A 1 -11.99 24.46 3.26
CA LEU A 1 -10.58 24.76 3.60
C LEU A 1 -10.06 25.98 2.85
N LEU A 2 -10.11 26.00 1.52
CA LEU A 2 -9.52 27.08 0.70
C LEU A 2 -10.05 28.48 1.03
N ALA A 3 -11.38 28.65 1.13
CA ALA A 3 -11.99 29.96 1.40
C ALA A 3 -11.71 30.53 2.80
N ARG A 4 -11.12 29.75 3.71
CA ARG A 4 -10.83 30.17 5.09
C ARG A 4 -9.33 30.30 5.41
N ALA A 5 -8.46 29.72 4.58
CA ALA A 5 -7.04 29.60 4.88
C ALA A 5 -6.26 30.83 4.44
N ASP A 6 -5.46 31.39 5.35
CA ASP A 6 -4.53 32.49 5.06
C ASP A 6 -3.16 31.96 4.56
N ALA A 7 -2.85 30.70 4.90
CA ALA A 7 -1.73 29.95 4.36
C ALA A 7 -2.15 28.50 4.06
N LEU A 8 -1.59 27.92 2.99
CA LEU A 8 -1.79 26.56 2.54
C LEU A 8 -0.44 25.84 2.53
N SER A 9 -0.34 24.70 3.24
CA SER A 9 0.80 23.79 3.14
C SER A 9 0.31 22.43 2.68
N VAL A 10 1.01 21.85 1.70
CA VAL A 10 0.61 20.59 1.06
C VAL A 10 1.50 19.45 1.52
N HIS A 11 0.89 18.35 1.99
CA HIS A 11 1.55 17.16 2.54
C HIS A 11 0.83 15.87 2.12
N VAL A 12 0.62 15.70 0.82
CA VAL A 12 0.00 14.49 0.26
C VAL A 12 1.00 13.74 -0.62
N PRO A 13 0.89 12.42 -0.76
CA PRO A 13 1.65 11.69 -1.77
C PRO A 13 1.23 12.13 -3.17
N ARG A 14 2.12 11.97 -4.15
CA ARG A 14 1.79 12.13 -5.57
C ARG A 14 1.11 10.85 -6.07
N THR A 15 -0.17 10.96 -6.40
CA THR A 15 -1.01 9.91 -6.99
C THR A 15 -1.78 10.52 -8.17
N PRO A 16 -2.40 9.72 -9.06
CA PRO A 16 -3.23 10.26 -10.14
C PRO A 16 -4.30 11.25 -9.66
N ASP A 17 -4.86 11.02 -8.46
CA ASP A 17 -5.90 11.87 -7.87
C ASP A 17 -5.37 13.17 -7.23
N THR A 18 -4.08 13.25 -6.91
CA THR A 18 -3.47 14.43 -6.27
C THR A 18 -2.66 15.29 -7.23
N VAL A 19 -2.45 14.86 -8.47
CA VAL A 19 -1.82 15.68 -9.51
C VAL A 19 -2.72 16.87 -9.84
N GLY A 20 -2.17 18.08 -9.80
CA GLY A 20 -2.90 19.31 -10.04
C GLY A 20 -3.98 19.63 -8.99
N LEU A 21 -3.91 19.00 -7.81
CA LEU A 21 -4.85 19.23 -6.71
C LEU A 21 -5.04 20.72 -6.39
N LEU A 22 -3.94 21.48 -6.43
CA LEU A 22 -3.97 22.94 -6.40
C LEU A 22 -3.75 23.53 -7.80
N GLY A 23 -4.82 23.57 -8.59
CA GLY A 23 -4.88 24.25 -9.88
C GLY A 23 -5.74 25.51 -9.88
N ARG A 24 -6.04 26.04 -11.08
CA ARG A 24 -6.77 27.32 -11.26
C ARG A 24 -8.06 27.40 -10.46
N ALA A 25 -8.88 26.34 -10.50
CA ALA A 25 -10.16 26.27 -9.79
C ALA A 25 -10.00 26.24 -8.26
N ALA A 26 -8.90 25.70 -7.75
CA ALA A 26 -8.59 25.71 -6.32
C ALA A 26 -8.14 27.11 -5.87
N PHE A 27 -7.24 27.75 -6.63
CA PHE A 27 -6.78 29.10 -6.32
C PHE A 27 -7.89 30.14 -6.39
N ALA A 28 -8.83 30.02 -7.34
CA ALA A 28 -10.00 30.91 -7.42
C ALA A 28 -10.92 30.82 -6.19
N LYS A 29 -10.89 29.71 -5.45
CA LYS A 29 -11.67 29.51 -4.21
C LYS A 29 -10.89 29.88 -2.95
N ALA A 30 -9.60 30.18 -3.08
CA ALA A 30 -8.76 30.56 -1.94
C ALA A 30 -9.03 32.02 -1.55
N LYS A 31 -8.65 32.38 -0.32
CA LYS A 31 -8.62 33.80 0.06
C LYS A 31 -7.65 34.56 -0.87
N PRO A 32 -8.01 35.78 -1.32
CA PRO A 32 -7.06 36.65 -2.00
C PRO A 32 -5.84 36.91 -1.12
N GLY A 33 -4.65 36.79 -1.70
CA GLY A 33 -3.38 36.97 -0.98
C GLY A 33 -2.97 35.78 -0.12
N VAL A 34 -3.50 34.58 -0.34
CA VAL A 34 -3.08 33.37 0.38
C VAL A 34 -1.59 33.08 0.16
N LEU A 35 -0.91 32.55 1.19
CA LEU A 35 0.45 32.02 1.08
C LEU A 35 0.44 30.52 0.77
N LEU A 36 1.36 30.04 -0.07
CA LEU A 36 1.47 28.63 -0.42
C LEU A 36 2.82 28.04 -0.02
N VAL A 37 2.84 26.82 0.50
CA VAL A 37 4.04 26.01 0.73
C VAL A 37 3.84 24.62 0.13
N ASN A 38 4.76 24.19 -0.74
CA ASN A 38 4.84 22.81 -1.21
C ASN A 38 6.26 22.26 -1.02
N ALA A 39 6.41 21.40 -0.03
CA ALA A 39 7.61 20.60 0.20
C ALA A 39 7.30 19.09 0.20
N ALA A 40 6.23 18.67 -0.47
CA ALA A 40 5.81 17.28 -0.54
C ALA A 40 6.32 16.59 -1.80
N ARG A 41 5.68 16.85 -2.94
CA ARG A 41 6.07 16.34 -4.27
C ARG A 41 5.71 17.35 -5.36
N GLY A 42 6.50 17.34 -6.43
CA GLY A 42 6.20 18.05 -7.66
C GLY A 42 4.89 17.62 -8.30
N GLY A 43 4.25 18.53 -9.03
CA GLY A 43 3.00 18.29 -9.75
C GLY A 43 1.72 18.18 -8.89
N ILE A 44 1.81 18.24 -7.55
CA ILE A 44 0.59 18.37 -6.71
C ILE A 44 -0.03 19.78 -6.87
N VAL A 45 0.84 20.78 -7.02
CA VAL A 45 0.46 22.14 -7.40
C VAL A 45 0.67 22.26 -8.91
N ASP A 46 -0.33 22.74 -9.63
CA ASP A 46 -0.17 23.11 -11.05
C ASP A 46 0.68 24.38 -11.10
N GLU A 47 1.91 24.25 -11.59
CA GLU A 47 2.91 25.32 -11.63
C GLU A 47 2.50 26.49 -12.53
N SER A 48 1.80 26.19 -13.63
CA SER A 48 1.26 27.22 -14.53
C SER A 48 0.16 28.01 -13.84
N ALA A 49 -0.75 27.33 -13.15
CA ALA A 49 -1.83 27.96 -12.40
C ALA A 49 -1.29 28.77 -11.22
N LEU A 50 -0.24 28.30 -10.55
CA LEU A 50 0.42 29.03 -9.48
C LEU A 50 1.05 30.33 -10.00
N LEU A 51 1.75 30.27 -11.13
CA LEU A 51 2.35 31.45 -11.75
C LEU A 51 1.28 32.50 -12.09
N GLU A 52 0.17 32.08 -12.71
CA GLU A 52 -0.97 32.95 -13.00
C GLU A 52 -1.56 33.56 -11.72
N ALA A 53 -1.77 32.75 -10.68
CA ALA A 53 -2.33 33.20 -9.41
C ALA A 53 -1.40 34.16 -8.65
N LEU A 54 -0.08 33.97 -8.74
CA LEU A 54 0.92 34.90 -8.23
C LEU A 54 0.79 36.22 -8.97
N VAL A 55 0.86 36.23 -10.30
CA VAL A 55 0.76 37.44 -11.13
C VAL A 55 -0.54 38.20 -10.85
N ALA A 56 -1.68 37.50 -10.72
CA ALA A 56 -2.97 38.08 -10.40
C ALA A 56 -3.11 38.58 -8.95
N GLY A 57 -2.17 38.26 -8.07
CA GLY A 57 -2.23 38.61 -6.64
C GLY A 57 -3.17 37.73 -5.81
N GLN A 58 -3.78 36.71 -6.42
CA GLN A 58 -4.57 35.70 -5.71
C GLN A 58 -3.70 34.93 -4.70
N VAL A 59 -2.44 34.66 -5.06
CA VAL A 59 -1.40 34.15 -4.17
C VAL A 59 -0.40 35.26 -3.89
N SER A 60 -0.18 35.58 -2.61
CA SER A 60 0.75 36.66 -2.22
C SER A 60 2.21 36.22 -2.24
N GLY A 61 2.47 34.92 -2.05
CA GLY A 61 3.80 34.32 -2.16
C GLY A 61 3.74 32.80 -2.07
N ALA A 62 4.79 32.14 -2.56
CA ALA A 62 4.92 30.69 -2.51
C ALA A 62 6.31 30.24 -2.06
N ALA A 63 6.39 29.13 -1.33
CA ALA A 63 7.63 28.44 -1.01
C ALA A 63 7.59 27.02 -1.60
N LEU A 64 8.55 26.68 -2.47
CA LEU A 64 8.58 25.42 -3.22
C LEU A 64 9.91 24.71 -3.02
N ASP A 65 9.89 23.49 -2.49
CA ASP A 65 11.09 22.63 -2.43
C ASP A 65 11.12 21.61 -3.57
N VAL A 66 10.01 21.44 -4.29
CA VAL A 66 9.80 20.36 -5.26
C VAL A 66 9.13 20.91 -6.52
N PHE A 67 9.46 20.33 -7.67
CA PHE A 67 8.98 20.74 -8.99
C PHE A 67 8.51 19.52 -9.78
N GLU A 68 7.60 19.70 -10.72
CA GLU A 68 7.06 18.62 -11.55
C GLU A 68 8.16 17.94 -12.38
N GLU A 69 9.07 18.73 -12.93
CA GLU A 69 10.29 18.27 -13.58
C GLU A 69 11.50 18.59 -12.69
N GLU A 70 12.25 17.53 -12.33
CA GLU A 70 13.48 17.63 -11.56
C GLU A 70 14.61 16.85 -12.26
N PRO A 71 15.80 17.46 -12.50
CA PRO A 71 16.22 18.79 -12.08
C PRO A 71 15.46 19.93 -12.76
N THR A 72 15.13 20.98 -12.01
CA THR A 72 14.34 22.11 -12.51
C THR A 72 15.11 22.82 -13.65
N PRO A 73 14.49 23.03 -14.82
CA PRO A 73 15.14 23.69 -15.95
C PRO A 73 15.66 25.09 -15.63
N ALA A 74 16.77 25.46 -16.25
CA ALA A 74 17.31 26.82 -16.13
C ALA A 74 16.29 27.85 -16.65
N GLY A 75 16.07 28.91 -15.87
CA GLY A 75 15.10 29.97 -16.24
C GLY A 75 13.64 29.63 -15.93
N HIS A 76 13.38 28.59 -15.13
CA HIS A 76 12.02 28.25 -14.73
C HIS A 76 11.27 29.47 -14.15
N PRO A 77 10.07 29.82 -14.66
CA PRO A 77 9.40 31.08 -14.32
C PRO A 77 9.13 31.25 -12.82
N LEU A 78 8.77 30.16 -12.12
CA LEU A 78 8.55 30.20 -10.68
C LEU A 78 9.84 30.41 -9.90
N VAL A 79 10.96 29.86 -10.35
CA VAL A 79 12.28 30.06 -9.71
C VAL A 79 12.74 31.51 -9.83
N ALA A 80 12.44 32.15 -10.97
CA ALA A 80 12.78 33.55 -11.21
C ALA A 80 11.80 34.55 -10.58
N HIS A 81 10.66 34.10 -10.05
CA HIS A 81 9.60 34.99 -9.60
C HIS A 81 9.93 35.60 -8.21
N PRO A 82 9.86 36.92 -8.02
CA PRO A 82 10.35 37.61 -6.81
C PRO A 82 9.56 37.30 -5.53
N ARG A 83 8.35 36.73 -5.66
CA ARG A 83 7.50 36.30 -4.54
C ARG A 83 7.52 34.78 -4.32
N VAL A 84 8.47 34.09 -4.94
CA VAL A 84 8.67 32.65 -4.76
C VAL A 84 10.01 32.43 -4.11
N ILE A 85 10.01 31.62 -3.04
CA ILE A 85 11.21 31.08 -2.43
C ILE A 85 11.31 29.63 -2.89
N CYS A 86 12.46 29.22 -3.41
CA CYS A 86 12.66 27.84 -3.81
C CYS A 86 13.95 27.23 -3.25
N THR A 87 13.87 25.95 -2.94
CA THR A 87 15.01 25.12 -2.54
C THR A 87 15.07 23.87 -3.43
N PRO A 88 16.26 23.34 -3.74
CA PRO A 88 16.41 22.20 -4.65
C PRO A 88 16.19 20.86 -3.92
N HIS A 89 14.93 20.53 -3.60
CA HIS A 89 14.52 19.27 -2.98
C HIS A 89 15.35 18.90 -1.74
N LEU A 90 15.47 19.86 -0.83
CA LEU A 90 16.29 19.76 0.37
C LEU A 90 15.55 19.24 1.60
N GLY A 91 14.25 18.98 1.54
CA GLY A 91 13.43 18.58 2.68
C GLY A 91 13.94 17.35 3.45
N ALA A 92 14.70 16.46 2.79
CA ALA A 92 15.34 15.30 3.41
C ALA A 92 16.88 15.39 3.49
N SER A 93 17.48 16.51 3.09
CA SER A 93 18.94 16.67 2.91
C SER A 93 19.65 17.20 4.17
N THR A 94 19.16 16.87 5.36
CA THR A 94 19.85 17.20 6.61
C THR A 94 20.90 16.13 6.94
N GLU A 95 22.05 16.52 7.52
CA GLU A 95 23.10 15.57 7.93
C GLU A 95 22.54 14.47 8.84
N GLN A 96 21.67 14.84 9.77
CA GLN A 96 21.05 13.89 10.70
C GLN A 96 20.18 12.86 9.97
N ALA A 97 19.39 13.29 8.98
CA ALA A 97 18.55 12.38 8.19
C ALA A 97 19.41 11.45 7.32
N GLN A 98 20.47 11.97 6.70
CA GLN A 98 21.39 11.18 5.88
C GLN A 98 22.18 10.16 6.71
N VAL A 99 22.64 10.53 7.91
CA VAL A 99 23.31 9.64 8.85
C VAL A 99 22.37 8.53 9.31
N ASN A 100 21.14 8.87 9.71
CA ASN A 100 20.16 7.89 10.15
C ASN A 100 19.76 6.92 9.03
N VAL A 101 19.57 7.42 7.80
CA VAL A 101 19.31 6.57 6.63
C VAL A 101 20.51 5.66 6.34
N SER A 102 21.73 6.19 6.42
CA SER A 102 22.95 5.40 6.18
C SER A 102 23.14 4.29 7.21
N ILE A 103 22.91 4.59 8.50
CA ILE A 103 22.94 3.60 9.57
C ILE A 103 21.87 2.54 9.33
N ALA A 104 20.62 2.95 9.07
CA ALA A 104 19.52 2.02 8.82
C ALA A 104 19.79 1.09 7.63
N VAL A 105 20.37 1.58 6.53
CA VAL A 105 20.77 0.76 5.39
C VAL A 105 21.93 -0.18 5.74
N ALA A 106 22.94 0.31 6.45
CA ALA A 106 24.09 -0.51 6.86
C ALA A 106 23.68 -1.65 7.80
N GLU A 107 22.80 -1.37 8.77
CA GLU A 107 22.23 -2.37 9.67
C GLU A 107 21.41 -3.41 8.89
N GLN A 108 20.56 -2.99 7.95
CA GLN A 108 19.82 -3.93 7.10
C GLN A 108 20.73 -4.83 6.26
N VAL A 109 21.80 -4.28 5.67
CA VAL A 109 22.77 -5.08 4.90
C VAL A 109 23.52 -6.06 5.80
N ARG A 110 23.97 -5.61 6.98
CA ARG A 110 24.63 -6.46 7.99
C ARG A 110 23.71 -7.60 8.41
N ASP A 111 22.46 -7.30 8.76
CA ASP A 111 21.51 -8.26 9.30
C ASP A 111 21.09 -9.30 8.24
N TYR A 112 21.03 -8.89 6.97
CA TYR A 112 20.87 -9.82 5.85
C TYR A 112 22.08 -10.74 5.67
N LEU A 113 23.31 -10.20 5.70
CA LEU A 113 24.52 -10.98 5.46
C LEU A 113 24.85 -11.96 6.60
N ILE A 114 24.55 -11.57 7.84
CA ILE A 114 24.85 -12.38 9.04
C ILE A 114 23.67 -13.30 9.40
N GLY A 115 22.45 -12.77 9.44
CA GLY A 115 21.28 -13.46 9.96
C GLY A 115 20.26 -13.89 8.90
N GLY A 116 20.41 -13.45 7.64
CA GLY A 116 19.41 -13.66 6.60
C GLY A 116 18.10 -12.92 6.85
N LEU A 117 18.06 -11.97 7.79
CA LEU A 117 16.89 -11.18 8.15
C LEU A 117 16.82 -9.92 7.28
N ILE A 118 15.63 -9.59 6.78
CA ILE A 118 15.39 -8.36 6.00
C ILE A 118 14.27 -7.56 6.68
N ASP A 119 14.61 -6.57 7.50
CA ASP A 119 13.65 -5.58 7.99
C ASP A 119 13.52 -4.41 7.01
N ASN A 120 12.30 -3.88 6.86
CA ASN A 120 11.94 -2.84 5.88
C ASN A 120 12.16 -3.21 4.40
N ALA A 121 12.13 -4.50 4.05
CA ALA A 121 12.11 -4.86 2.64
C ALA A 121 10.83 -4.28 2.01
N VAL A 122 11.01 -3.46 0.98
CA VAL A 122 9.91 -2.88 0.21
C VAL A 122 9.01 -3.98 -0.39
N ASN A 123 9.49 -5.25 -0.47
CA ASN A 123 8.83 -6.34 -1.18
C ASN A 123 8.75 -7.73 -0.50
N VAL A 124 9.33 -8.01 0.69
CA VAL A 124 9.28 -9.37 1.30
C VAL A 124 9.44 -9.34 2.84
N PRO A 125 8.68 -10.13 3.62
CA PRO A 125 8.87 -10.26 5.07
C PRO A 125 10.21 -10.93 5.47
N SER A 126 10.76 -10.54 6.62
CA SER A 126 12.03 -11.00 7.23
C SER A 126 11.98 -12.49 7.62
N ILE A 127 12.54 -13.37 6.79
CA ILE A 127 12.48 -14.83 7.03
C ILE A 127 13.80 -15.50 6.63
N SER A 128 14.33 -16.42 7.45
CA SER A 128 15.54 -17.20 7.12
C SER A 128 15.41 -17.94 5.79
N LYS A 129 16.50 -18.19 5.05
CA LYS A 129 16.44 -18.80 3.70
C LYS A 129 15.69 -20.15 3.67
N GLU A 130 15.88 -21.02 4.66
CA GLU A 130 15.14 -22.29 4.71
C GLU A 130 13.64 -22.08 4.99
N LEU A 131 13.29 -21.17 5.88
CA LEU A 131 11.90 -20.85 6.20
C LEU A 131 11.22 -20.09 5.05
N ALA A 132 11.96 -19.24 4.34
CA ALA A 132 11.52 -18.52 3.15
C ALA A 132 11.15 -19.50 2.02
N ALA A 133 11.94 -20.55 1.81
CA ALA A 133 11.63 -21.61 0.85
C ALA A 133 10.34 -22.38 1.23
N ARG A 134 10.10 -22.60 2.53
CA ARG A 134 8.90 -23.28 3.04
C ARG A 134 7.65 -22.40 2.99
N ILE A 135 7.77 -21.09 3.28
CA ILE A 135 6.63 -20.18 3.37
C ILE A 135 6.22 -19.61 2.00
N ARG A 136 7.16 -19.47 1.06
CA ARG A 136 6.92 -18.86 -0.26
C ARG A 136 5.73 -19.48 -1.03
N PRO A 137 5.55 -20.82 -1.08
CA PRO A 137 4.37 -21.41 -1.70
C PRO A 137 3.06 -20.91 -1.06
N TYR A 138 3.04 -20.73 0.26
CA TYR A 138 1.87 -20.23 0.99
C TYR A 138 1.65 -18.73 0.81
N LEU A 139 2.72 -17.92 0.67
CA LEU A 139 2.60 -16.49 0.32
C LEU A 139 1.91 -16.30 -1.04
N VAL A 140 2.40 -17.02 -2.07
CA VAL A 140 1.81 -16.97 -3.42
C VAL A 140 0.37 -17.48 -3.40
N LEU A 141 0.09 -18.50 -2.61
CA LEU A 141 -1.25 -19.04 -2.45
C LEU A 141 -2.19 -18.05 -1.77
N GLY A 142 -1.76 -17.45 -0.66
CA GLY A 142 -2.51 -16.45 0.09
C GLY A 142 -2.88 -15.26 -0.78
N GLU A 143 -1.93 -14.72 -1.54
CA GLU A 143 -2.18 -13.61 -2.46
C GLU A 143 -3.20 -13.97 -3.56
N LYS A 144 -3.08 -15.16 -4.16
CA LYS A 144 -4.05 -15.63 -5.17
C LYS A 144 -5.43 -15.84 -4.58
N LEU A 145 -5.54 -16.41 -3.38
CA LEU A 145 -6.81 -16.58 -2.66
C LEU A 145 -7.44 -15.22 -2.34
N GLY A 146 -6.66 -14.27 -1.83
CA GLY A 146 -7.12 -12.91 -1.56
C GLY A 146 -7.66 -12.25 -2.83
N ARG A 147 -6.89 -12.28 -3.93
CA ARG A 147 -7.30 -11.72 -5.21
C ARG A 147 -8.57 -12.38 -5.76
N PHE A 148 -8.67 -13.70 -5.64
CA PHE A 148 -9.85 -14.44 -6.04
C PHE A 148 -11.08 -14.00 -5.24
N GLN A 149 -10.97 -13.93 -3.91
CA GLN A 149 -12.07 -13.49 -3.03
C GLN A 149 -12.46 -12.03 -3.27
N GLY A 150 -11.49 -11.14 -3.50
CA GLY A 150 -11.73 -9.72 -3.80
C GLY A 150 -12.45 -9.50 -5.13
N GLN A 151 -12.31 -10.43 -6.08
CA GLN A 151 -13.07 -10.41 -7.34
C GLN A 151 -14.49 -10.98 -7.20
N LEU A 152 -14.71 -11.91 -6.28
CA LEU A 152 -16.01 -12.52 -6.04
C LEU A 152 -16.93 -11.61 -5.22
N CYS A 153 -16.40 -10.94 -4.20
CA CYS A 153 -17.22 -10.07 -3.37
C CYS A 153 -17.51 -8.73 -4.02
N LYS A 154 -18.78 -8.55 -4.41
CA LYS A 154 -19.32 -7.29 -4.92
C LYS A 154 -19.81 -6.43 -3.74
N GLY A 155 -18.98 -5.49 -3.29
CA GLY A 155 -19.36 -4.53 -2.25
C GLY A 155 -18.30 -4.37 -1.17
N ALA A 156 -18.65 -3.64 -0.11
CA ALA A 156 -17.76 -3.42 1.02
C ALA A 156 -17.61 -4.70 1.87
N ILE A 157 -16.37 -5.12 2.06
CA ILE A 157 -15.99 -6.24 2.94
C ILE A 157 -15.90 -5.71 4.37
N ASP A 158 -16.46 -6.42 5.35
CA ASP A 158 -16.33 -6.09 6.77
C ASP A 158 -15.59 -7.17 7.59
N GLN A 159 -15.45 -8.38 7.04
CA GLN A 159 -14.74 -9.46 7.72
C GLN A 159 -14.04 -10.43 6.75
N ILE A 160 -12.85 -10.86 7.15
CA ILE A 160 -12.15 -12.01 6.55
C ILE A 160 -11.77 -12.99 7.67
N GLU A 161 -12.11 -14.26 7.45
CA GLU A 161 -11.70 -15.39 8.28
C GLU A 161 -10.68 -16.23 7.51
N ILE A 162 -9.57 -16.56 8.15
CA ILE A 162 -8.49 -17.35 7.57
C ILE A 162 -8.20 -18.52 8.50
N GLU A 163 -8.44 -19.72 8.01
CA GLU A 163 -8.16 -20.96 8.70
C GLU A 163 -6.93 -21.63 8.09
N TYR A 164 -5.91 -21.81 8.92
CA TYR A 164 -4.66 -22.48 8.59
C TYR A 164 -4.68 -23.91 9.12
N CYS A 165 -4.51 -24.89 8.23
CA CYS A 165 -4.56 -26.31 8.54
C CYS A 165 -3.27 -27.04 8.14
N GLY A 166 -2.84 -27.99 8.98
CA GLY A 166 -1.68 -28.86 8.72
C GLY A 166 -0.36 -28.09 8.71
N ALA A 167 0.53 -28.36 7.75
CA ALA A 167 1.88 -27.78 7.72
C ALA A 167 1.91 -26.23 7.66
N ALA A 168 0.87 -25.56 7.15
CA ALA A 168 0.72 -24.10 7.20
C ALA A 168 0.50 -23.56 8.63
N ALA A 169 -0.22 -24.31 9.48
CA ALA A 169 -0.52 -23.89 10.85
C ALA A 169 0.74 -23.86 11.74
N GLU A 170 1.71 -24.72 11.42
CA GLU A 170 3.02 -24.83 12.10
C GLU A 170 3.99 -23.69 11.73
N LEU A 171 3.70 -22.92 10.67
CA LEU A 171 4.50 -21.77 10.27
C LEU A 171 4.07 -20.50 11.03
N ASP A 172 4.91 -19.48 10.95
CA ASP A 172 4.45 -18.11 11.19
C ASP A 172 3.47 -17.73 10.07
N VAL A 173 2.22 -17.49 10.45
CA VAL A 173 1.11 -17.26 9.51
C VAL A 173 0.93 -15.78 9.18
N ALA A 174 1.53 -14.86 9.96
CA ALA A 174 1.37 -13.42 9.74
C ALA A 174 1.78 -12.99 8.32
N PRO A 175 2.91 -13.44 7.75
CA PRO A 175 3.27 -13.16 6.36
C PRO A 175 2.22 -13.64 5.33
N ILE A 176 1.56 -14.77 5.61
CA ILE A 176 0.55 -15.36 4.74
C ILE A 176 -0.75 -14.56 4.81
N THR A 177 -1.16 -14.15 6.01
CA THR A 177 -2.30 -13.23 6.21
C THR A 177 -2.07 -11.92 5.46
N VAL A 178 -0.88 -11.33 5.59
CA VAL A 178 -0.52 -10.09 4.90
C VAL A 178 -0.60 -10.23 3.38
N ALA A 179 -0.05 -11.33 2.82
CA ALA A 179 -0.14 -11.61 1.38
C ALA A 179 -1.60 -11.72 0.91
N MET A 180 -2.45 -12.34 1.73
CA MET A 180 -3.86 -12.49 1.45
C MET A 180 -4.62 -11.17 1.50
N LEU A 181 -4.38 -10.34 2.52
CA LEU A 181 -4.97 -9.00 2.61
C LEU A 181 -4.53 -8.12 1.43
N LYS A 182 -3.25 -8.18 1.05
CA LYS A 182 -2.73 -7.48 -0.12
C LYS A 182 -3.51 -7.90 -1.37
N GLY A 183 -3.65 -9.20 -1.61
CA GLY A 183 -4.45 -9.71 -2.75
C GLY A 183 -5.92 -9.32 -2.68
N LEU A 184 -6.54 -9.34 -1.50
CA LEU A 184 -7.95 -9.00 -1.27
C LEU A 184 -8.25 -7.53 -1.59
N LEU A 185 -7.34 -6.63 -1.22
CA LEU A 185 -7.49 -5.19 -1.35
C LEU A 185 -7.02 -4.64 -2.70
N GLU A 186 -6.21 -5.40 -3.44
CA GLU A 186 -5.65 -5.00 -4.74
C GLU A 186 -6.71 -4.57 -5.77
N PRO A 187 -7.90 -5.22 -5.87
CA PRO A 187 -8.98 -4.74 -6.74
C PRO A 187 -9.64 -3.43 -6.30
N VAL A 188 -9.42 -3.01 -5.04
CA VAL A 188 -10.09 -1.85 -4.42
C VAL A 188 -9.19 -0.62 -4.42
N THR A 189 -7.87 -0.80 -4.31
CA THR A 189 -6.89 0.30 -4.23
C THR A 189 -5.56 -0.07 -4.84
N ASP A 190 -5.03 0.81 -5.70
CA ASP A 190 -3.72 0.61 -6.38
C ASP A 190 -2.53 0.84 -5.44
N SER A 191 -2.76 1.36 -4.23
CA SER A 191 -1.71 1.73 -3.27
C SER A 191 -1.34 0.62 -2.29
N VAL A 192 -1.99 -0.55 -2.35
CA VAL A 192 -1.77 -1.63 -1.39
C VAL A 192 -0.50 -2.45 -1.69
N ASN A 193 0.24 -2.77 -0.63
CA ASN A 193 1.42 -3.62 -0.66
C ASN A 193 1.53 -4.45 0.64
N MET A 194 2.58 -5.26 0.74
CA MET A 194 2.81 -6.15 1.88
C MET A 194 3.06 -5.41 3.22
N VAL A 195 3.37 -4.12 3.20
CA VAL A 195 3.64 -3.34 4.42
C VAL A 195 2.36 -2.67 4.92
N ASN A 196 1.57 -2.07 4.01
CA ASN A 196 0.40 -1.28 4.39
C ASN A 196 -0.93 -2.04 4.34
N ALA A 197 -1.00 -3.26 3.78
CA ALA A 197 -2.24 -4.03 3.68
C ALA A 197 -2.98 -4.21 5.03
N PRO A 198 -2.31 -4.53 6.16
CA PRO A 198 -3.00 -4.63 7.45
C PRO A 198 -3.58 -3.29 7.92
N MET A 199 -2.84 -2.19 7.72
CA MET A 199 -3.29 -0.85 8.09
C MET A 199 -4.51 -0.44 7.25
N ILE A 200 -4.46 -0.68 5.94
CA ILE A 200 -5.58 -0.37 5.03
C ILE A 200 -6.80 -1.20 5.43
N ALA A 201 -6.65 -2.51 5.67
CA ALA A 201 -7.74 -3.35 6.13
C ALA A 201 -8.40 -2.80 7.41
N GLN A 202 -7.59 -2.37 8.39
CA GLN A 202 -8.07 -1.78 9.62
C GLN A 202 -8.79 -0.44 9.40
N GLN A 203 -8.26 0.44 8.54
CA GLN A 203 -8.88 1.73 8.19
C GLN A 203 -10.23 1.54 7.49
N HIS A 204 -10.37 0.49 6.69
CA HIS A 204 -11.62 0.10 6.05
C HIS A 204 -12.58 -0.66 6.99
N GLY A 205 -12.20 -0.86 8.26
CA GLY A 205 -13.01 -1.55 9.26
C GLY A 205 -13.13 -3.06 9.04
N ILE A 206 -12.22 -3.65 8.25
CA ILE A 206 -12.21 -5.09 7.98
C ILE A 206 -11.68 -5.83 9.20
N LYS A 207 -12.53 -6.66 9.80
CA LYS A 207 -12.15 -7.55 10.88
C LYS A 207 -11.42 -8.78 10.32
N VAL A 208 -10.18 -8.99 10.77
CA VAL A 208 -9.36 -10.15 10.39
C VAL A 208 -9.44 -11.18 11.52
N ILE A 209 -9.87 -12.40 11.20
CA ILE A 209 -9.95 -13.52 12.13
C ILE A 209 -9.03 -14.62 11.63
N GLU A 210 -8.06 -15.00 12.45
CA GLU A 210 -7.14 -16.11 12.16
C GLU A 210 -7.47 -17.30 13.06
N SER A 211 -7.54 -18.48 12.47
CA SER A 211 -7.65 -19.74 13.20
C SER A 211 -6.61 -20.74 12.73
N LYS A 212 -6.11 -21.55 13.65
CA LYS A 212 -5.16 -22.64 13.39
C LYS A 212 -5.76 -23.95 13.83
N ALA A 213 -5.79 -24.95 12.96
CA ALA A 213 -6.30 -26.27 13.26
C ALA A 213 -5.27 -27.36 12.92
N SER A 214 -5.18 -28.37 13.79
CA SER A 214 -4.16 -29.42 13.72
C SER A 214 -4.56 -30.68 12.93
N ARG A 215 -5.75 -30.75 12.28
CA ARG A 215 -6.08 -31.84 11.33
C ARG A 215 -7.35 -31.64 10.49
N THR A 216 -7.32 -32.10 9.23
CA THR A 216 -8.49 -32.68 8.52
C THR A 216 -8.07 -33.91 7.69
N ALA A 217 -9.02 -34.79 7.40
CA ALA A 217 -8.83 -36.22 7.12
C ALA A 217 -8.13 -36.63 5.82
N ASP A 218 -7.79 -35.70 4.90
CA ASP A 218 -7.38 -36.07 3.53
C ASP A 218 -6.12 -35.36 2.97
N PHE A 219 -5.53 -34.34 3.63
CA PHE A 219 -4.42 -33.54 3.05
C PHE A 219 -3.33 -33.09 4.04
N ALA A 220 -2.12 -32.84 3.52
CA ALA A 220 -0.95 -32.41 4.31
C ALA A 220 -1.00 -30.94 4.77
N SER A 221 -1.60 -30.04 3.98
CA SER A 221 -1.87 -28.65 4.38
C SER A 221 -2.95 -27.98 3.53
N ALA A 222 -3.76 -27.14 4.17
CA ALA A 222 -4.78 -26.32 3.52
C ALA A 222 -4.87 -24.92 4.15
N ILE A 223 -5.22 -23.94 3.34
CA ILE A 223 -5.63 -22.60 3.79
C ILE A 223 -7.06 -22.39 3.30
N THR A 224 -7.97 -22.13 4.24
CA THR A 224 -9.37 -21.82 3.96
C THR A 224 -9.63 -20.37 4.29
N THR A 225 -10.38 -19.70 3.44
CA THR A 225 -10.71 -18.28 3.57
C THR A 225 -12.21 -18.11 3.47
N ARG A 226 -12.79 -17.31 4.35
CA ARG A 226 -14.18 -16.85 4.23
C ARG A 226 -14.19 -15.34 4.26
N VAL A 227 -14.81 -14.73 3.27
CA VAL A 227 -14.96 -13.27 3.21
C VAL A 227 -16.43 -12.94 3.30
N SER A 228 -16.76 -12.03 4.21
CA SER A 228 -18.11 -11.54 4.43
C SER A 228 -18.18 -10.04 4.12
N GLY A 229 -19.25 -9.65 3.44
CA GLY A 229 -19.58 -8.26 3.15
C GLY A 229 -20.57 -7.67 4.14
N VAL A 230 -20.59 -6.33 4.22
CA VAL A 230 -21.50 -5.57 5.08
C VAL A 230 -22.94 -6.06 4.92
N ARG A 231 -23.58 -6.46 6.03
CA ARG A 231 -24.97 -6.99 6.09
C ARG A 231 -25.22 -8.28 5.29
N GLY A 232 -24.21 -9.14 5.11
CA GLY A 232 -24.37 -10.41 4.39
C GLY A 232 -24.56 -10.25 2.88
N THR A 233 -24.12 -9.11 2.33
CA THR A 233 -24.17 -8.82 0.89
C THR A 233 -23.29 -9.73 0.05
N CYS A 234 -22.27 -10.34 0.68
CA CYS A 234 -21.40 -11.35 0.09
C CYS A 234 -20.96 -12.31 1.20
N THR A 235 -20.98 -13.62 0.93
CA THR A 235 -20.31 -14.63 1.77
C THR A 235 -19.65 -15.64 0.84
N GLU A 236 -18.32 -15.61 0.75
CA GLU A 236 -17.58 -16.45 -0.20
C GLU A 236 -16.52 -17.26 0.54
N SER A 237 -16.46 -18.56 0.26
CA SER A 237 -15.51 -19.48 0.88
C SER A 237 -14.60 -20.09 -0.18
N ALA A 238 -13.29 -19.99 0.02
CA ALA A 238 -12.30 -20.57 -0.87
C ALA A 238 -11.23 -21.31 -0.06
N SER A 239 -10.92 -22.54 -0.47
CA SER A 239 -9.86 -23.35 0.11
C SER A 239 -8.83 -23.70 -0.94
N ALA A 240 -7.55 -23.57 -0.59
CA ALA A 240 -6.47 -24.04 -1.45
C ALA A 240 -5.48 -24.92 -0.69
N ARG A 241 -4.86 -25.83 -1.44
CA ARG A 241 -4.03 -26.92 -0.92
C ARG A 241 -2.61 -26.77 -1.41
N ALA A 242 -1.65 -27.00 -0.52
CA ALA A 242 -0.24 -27.08 -0.87
C ALA A 242 0.23 -28.52 -0.62
N SER A 243 0.66 -29.23 -1.67
CA SER A 243 1.30 -30.54 -1.51
C SER A 243 2.76 -30.35 -1.08
N SER A 244 3.18 -30.98 0.01
CA SER A 244 4.61 -31.20 0.24
C SER A 244 5.14 -32.10 -0.88
N ALA A 245 6.19 -31.67 -1.57
CA ALA A 245 6.82 -32.42 -2.65
C ALA A 245 7.50 -33.67 -2.08
N SER A 246 6.76 -34.75 -1.88
CA SER A 246 7.28 -36.09 -1.63
C SER A 246 6.33 -37.18 -2.13
N ARG A 247 6.03 -37.17 -3.44
CA ARG A 247 5.65 -38.39 -4.18
C ARG A 247 5.85 -38.21 -5.68
N SER A 248 6.44 -39.21 -6.28
CA SER A 248 6.71 -39.37 -7.70
C SER A 248 5.42 -39.41 -8.53
N SER A 249 5.52 -38.83 -9.73
CA SER A 249 4.65 -38.96 -10.91
C SER A 249 3.29 -38.23 -10.93
N SER A 250 3.09 -37.56 -12.07
CA SER A 250 1.86 -36.96 -12.62
C SER A 250 1.34 -35.65 -12.02
N SER A 251 1.41 -34.62 -12.87
CA SER A 251 0.88 -33.28 -12.77
C SER A 251 -0.64 -33.24 -12.62
N THR A 252 -1.15 -32.45 -11.66
CA THR A 252 -2.36 -31.59 -11.81
C THR A 252 -2.50 -30.68 -10.59
N SER A 253 -2.38 -29.37 -10.77
CA SER A 253 -2.92 -28.39 -9.81
C SER A 253 -4.43 -28.34 -10.02
N SER A 254 -5.21 -29.04 -9.20
CA SER A 254 -6.67 -28.96 -9.22
C SER A 254 -7.17 -27.90 -8.24
N LEU A 255 -7.76 -26.84 -8.77
CA LEU A 255 -8.71 -25.99 -8.04
C LEU A 255 -9.98 -26.83 -7.83
N ALA A 256 -10.21 -27.31 -6.61
CA ALA A 256 -11.46 -27.99 -6.27
C ALA A 256 -12.53 -26.94 -5.89
N ALA A 257 -13.70 -27.09 -6.51
CA ALA A 257 -14.90 -26.25 -6.54
C ALA A 257 -15.20 -25.32 -5.34
N ALA A 258 -15.61 -24.09 -5.68
CA ALA A 258 -16.34 -23.17 -4.82
C ALA A 258 -17.76 -23.70 -4.58
N SER A 259 -18.19 -23.81 -3.31
CA SER A 259 -19.58 -24.00 -2.93
C SER A 259 -20.16 -22.68 -2.46
N THR A 260 -21.05 -22.08 -3.26
CA THR A 260 -21.87 -20.93 -2.85
C THR A 260 -23.11 -21.44 -2.14
N ASP A 261 -23.12 -21.43 -0.81
CA ASP A 261 -24.36 -21.57 -0.04
C ASP A 261 -25.09 -20.22 -0.04
N ARG A 262 -26.00 -20.05 -1.01
CA ARG A 262 -27.03 -19.01 -0.94
C ARG A 262 -28.17 -19.53 -0.08
N ASN A 263 -28.09 -19.34 1.24
CA ASN A 263 -29.28 -19.46 2.07
C ASN A 263 -30.06 -18.14 2.03
N GLY A 264 -31.17 -18.17 1.28
CA GLY A 264 -32.21 -17.16 1.34
C GLY A 264 -33.32 -17.59 2.29
N SER A 265 -33.64 -16.72 3.25
CA SER A 265 -34.99 -16.36 3.72
C SER A 265 -34.86 -15.25 4.76
#